data_AF-A0A520KJM2-F1
#
_entry.id   AF-A0A520KJM2-F1
#
_cell.length_a   1.000
_cell.length_b   1.000
_cell.length_c   1.000
_cell.angle_alpha   90.00
_cell.angle_beta   90.00
_cell.angle_gamma   90.00
#
_symmetry.space_group_name_H-M   'P 1'
#
loop_
_entity.id
_entity.type
_entity.pdbx_description
1 polymer ?
#
loop_
_entity_poly.entity_id
_entity_poly.type
_entity_poly.pdbx_seq_one_letter_code
_entity_poly.pdbx_strand_id
1 'polypeptide(L)'
;MRGKRLGGGRKSGSEESERYKRILMKQIKALNNHLPRRRASLKELVADPELELETRKGEKFTVDSEEIERISEIIPEQYWGTLKIPIYIEINRKHSKGTYKISGKFACMVVGEILKRDLDKGQENLYVYRPEVIELRRKLKTTTEYMFAARI
;
A
#
# COMPACT_ATOMS: atom_id res chain seq x y z
N MET A 1 -37.15 -21.10 -50.26
CA MET A 1 -35.78 -20.54 -50.38
C MET A 1 -35.43 -19.75 -49.13
N ARG A 2 -34.16 -19.82 -48.75
CA ARG A 2 -33.45 -19.30 -47.57
C ARG A 2 -33.71 -17.83 -47.22
N GLY A 3 -33.60 -17.52 -45.93
CA GLY A 3 -33.43 -16.16 -45.42
C GLY A 3 -33.09 -16.04 -43.93
N LYS A 4 -32.18 -16.88 -43.39
CA LYS A 4 -31.53 -16.59 -42.09
C LYS A 4 -30.72 -15.30 -42.24
N ARG A 5 -31.08 -14.22 -41.53
CA ARG A 5 -30.15 -13.11 -41.26
C ARG A 5 -29.73 -13.15 -39.80
N LEU A 6 -28.42 -13.28 -39.68
CA LEU A 6 -27.63 -13.56 -38.50
C LEU A 6 -27.67 -12.39 -37.53
N GLY A 7 -27.79 -12.71 -36.24
CA GLY A 7 -27.46 -11.79 -35.17
C GLY A 7 -25.99 -11.39 -35.25
N GLY A 8 -25.73 -10.16 -35.67
CA GLY A 8 -24.40 -9.53 -35.64
C GLY A 8 -24.12 -8.95 -34.26
N GLY A 9 -23.07 -9.46 -33.63
CA GLY A 9 -22.77 -9.30 -32.21
C GLY A 9 -22.33 -7.91 -31.77
N ARG A 10 -22.88 -7.49 -30.62
CA ARG A 10 -22.18 -6.60 -29.67
C ARG A 10 -21.23 -7.45 -28.82
N LYS A 11 -20.05 -7.81 -29.34
CA LYS A 11 -19.01 -8.51 -28.56
C LYS A 11 -17.63 -7.82 -28.56
N SER A 12 -17.37 -6.83 -29.42
CA SER A 12 -16.03 -6.25 -29.55
C SER A 12 -15.64 -5.29 -28.39
N GLY A 13 -16.58 -4.48 -27.90
CA GLY A 13 -16.29 -3.48 -26.87
C GLY A 13 -15.92 -4.06 -25.49
N SER A 14 -16.42 -5.26 -25.15
CA SER A 14 -16.08 -5.93 -23.88
C SER A 14 -14.70 -6.57 -23.90
N GLU A 15 -14.30 -7.16 -25.03
CA GLU A 15 -13.00 -7.85 -25.15
C GLU A 15 -11.83 -6.85 -25.19
N GLU A 16 -12.01 -5.71 -25.88
CA GLU A 16 -11.02 -4.63 -25.89
C GLU A 16 -10.85 -3.98 -24.52
N SER A 17 -11.96 -3.73 -23.81
CA SER A 17 -11.92 -3.20 -22.43
C SER A 17 -11.19 -4.15 -21.49
N GLU A 18 -11.46 -5.46 -21.59
CA GLU A 18 -10.77 -6.47 -20.78
C GLU A 18 -9.28 -6.59 -21.15
N ARG A 19 -8.93 -6.48 -22.44
CA ARG A 19 -7.52 -6.43 -22.87
C ARG A 19 -6.81 -5.20 -22.30
N TYR A 20 -7.44 -4.03 -22.34
CA TYR A 20 -6.90 -2.80 -21.77
C TYR A 20 -6.68 -2.92 -20.25
N LYS A 21 -7.68 -3.40 -19.51
CA LYS A 21 -7.56 -3.65 -18.07
C LYS A 21 -6.39 -4.58 -17.75
N ARG A 22 -6.21 -5.66 -18.51
CA ARG A 22 -5.07 -6.59 -18.31
C ARG A 22 -3.72 -5.90 -18.51
N ILE A 23 -3.58 -5.07 -19.54
CA ILE A 23 -2.33 -4.34 -19.81
C ILE A 23 -2.06 -3.33 -18.69
N LEU A 24 -3.06 -2.54 -18.29
CA LEU A 24 -2.93 -1.57 -17.21
C LEU A 24 -2.59 -2.25 -15.88
N MET A 25 -3.22 -3.38 -15.55
CA MET A 25 -2.90 -4.17 -14.36
C MET A 25 -1.46 -4.68 -14.38
N LYS A 26 -0.92 -5.11 -15.53
CA LYS A 26 0.49 -5.49 -15.65
C LYS A 26 1.42 -4.31 -15.39
N GLN A 27 1.10 -3.12 -15.90
CA GLN A 27 1.88 -1.91 -15.66
C GLN A 27 1.86 -1.52 -14.18
N ILE A 28 0.69 -1.53 -13.52
CA ILE A 28 0.60 -1.21 -12.09
C ILE A 28 1.33 -2.24 -11.23
N LYS A 29 1.30 -3.52 -11.61
CA LYS A 29 2.11 -4.56 -10.95
C LYS A 29 3.60 -4.25 -11.08
N ALA A 30 4.07 -3.89 -12.28
CA ALA A 30 5.46 -3.52 -12.51
C ALA A 30 5.89 -2.28 -11.70
N LEU A 31 5.03 -1.27 -11.58
CA LEU A 31 5.27 -0.08 -10.74
C LEU A 31 5.38 -0.41 -9.24
N ASN A 32 4.88 -1.57 -8.82
CA ASN A 32 4.92 -2.04 -7.43
C ASN A 32 5.99 -3.14 -7.22
N ASN A 33 6.95 -3.30 -8.14
CA ASN A 33 7.99 -4.33 -8.03
C ASN A 33 8.96 -4.09 -6.87
N HIS A 34 9.12 -2.84 -6.44
CA HIS A 34 9.89 -2.46 -5.26
C HIS A 34 9.21 -2.84 -3.95
N LEU A 35 7.90 -3.12 -3.96
CA LEU A 35 7.19 -3.57 -2.76
C LEU A 35 7.66 -4.96 -2.35
N PRO A 36 7.64 -5.27 -1.04
CA PRO A 36 7.94 -6.62 -0.58
C PRO A 36 7.00 -7.65 -1.18
N ARG A 37 7.57 -8.83 -1.45
CA ARG A 37 6.84 -10.03 -1.84
C ARG A 37 5.90 -10.49 -0.72
N ARG A 38 6.33 -10.35 0.54
CA ARG A 38 5.55 -10.59 1.76
C ARG A 38 5.78 -9.46 2.75
N ARG A 39 4.71 -8.96 3.37
CA ARG A 39 4.83 -8.04 4.50
C ARG A 39 4.96 -8.80 5.82
N ALA A 40 5.99 -8.51 6.59
CA ALA A 40 6.12 -8.98 7.96
C ALA A 40 5.18 -8.20 8.89
N SER A 41 4.74 -8.81 9.98
CA SER A 41 4.10 -8.09 11.08
C SER A 41 5.12 -7.36 11.94
N LEU A 42 4.67 -6.33 12.65
CA LEU A 42 5.48 -5.69 13.69
C LEU A 42 5.97 -6.72 14.72
N LYS A 43 5.12 -7.68 15.09
CA LYS A 43 5.49 -8.77 16.01
C LYS A 43 6.69 -9.59 15.51
N GLU A 44 6.73 -9.91 14.22
CA GLU A 44 7.85 -10.65 13.63
C GLU A 44 9.13 -9.81 13.63
N LEU A 45 9.03 -8.52 13.33
CA LEU A 45 10.17 -7.60 13.25
C LEU A 45 10.74 -7.23 14.62
N VAL A 46 9.91 -7.15 15.67
CA VAL A 46 10.42 -6.94 17.03
C VAL A 46 11.13 -8.20 17.55
N ALA A 47 10.64 -9.39 17.19
CA ALA A 47 11.27 -10.65 17.58
C ALA A 47 12.58 -10.92 16.83
N ASP A 48 12.67 -10.50 15.57
CA ASP A 48 13.86 -10.64 14.72
C ASP A 48 14.09 -9.33 13.92
N PRO A 49 14.81 -8.34 14.51
CA PRO A 49 15.09 -7.07 13.85
C PRO A 49 15.95 -7.20 12.57
N GLU A 50 16.71 -8.29 12.44
CA GLU A 50 17.55 -8.59 11.27
C GLU A 50 16.81 -9.40 10.20
N LEU A 51 15.49 -9.57 10.33
CA LEU A 51 14.67 -10.32 9.39
C LEU A 51 14.81 -9.76 7.97
N GLU A 52 15.46 -10.54 7.10
CA GLU A 52 15.63 -10.21 5.70
C GLU A 52 14.32 -10.44 4.92
N LEU A 53 13.89 -9.42 4.19
CA LEU A 53 12.74 -9.45 3.29
C LEU A 53 13.18 -9.33 1.84
N GLU A 54 12.32 -9.78 0.93
CA GLU A 54 12.57 -9.74 -0.51
C GLU A 54 11.50 -8.88 -1.20
N THR A 55 11.91 -7.97 -2.09
CA THR A 55 11.00 -7.26 -2.99
C THR A 55 10.42 -8.20 -4.04
N ARG A 56 9.35 -7.81 -4.72
CA ARG A 56 8.80 -8.61 -5.85
C ARG A 56 9.76 -8.74 -7.02
N LYS A 57 10.81 -7.91 -7.07
CA LYS A 57 11.89 -7.99 -8.05
C LYS A 57 13.04 -8.92 -7.61
N GLY A 58 13.01 -9.44 -6.39
CA GLY A 58 14.06 -10.31 -5.85
C GLY A 58 15.18 -9.59 -5.10
N GLU A 59 15.02 -8.29 -4.83
CA GLU A 59 16.02 -7.51 -4.07
C GLU A 59 15.82 -7.75 -2.57
N LYS A 60 16.89 -8.04 -1.85
CA LYS A 60 16.86 -8.27 -0.40
C LYS A 60 17.01 -6.96 0.36
N PHE A 61 16.33 -6.83 1.49
CA PHE A 61 16.43 -5.68 2.38
C PHE A 61 16.03 -6.04 3.81
N THR A 62 16.53 -5.28 4.79
CA THR A 62 16.10 -5.32 6.19
C THR A 62 15.33 -4.05 6.53
N VAL A 63 14.63 -4.07 7.66
CA VAL A 63 13.93 -2.91 8.20
C VAL A 63 14.77 -2.32 9.33
N ASP A 64 14.80 -0.99 9.41
CA ASP A 64 15.54 -0.27 10.44
C ASP A 64 14.97 -0.57 11.84
N SER A 65 15.84 -0.98 12.76
CA SER A 65 15.46 -1.38 14.11
C SER A 65 14.96 -0.22 14.97
N GLU A 66 15.47 0.99 14.78
CA GLU A 66 14.99 2.19 15.48
C GLU A 66 13.58 2.57 15.02
N GLU A 67 13.28 2.38 13.73
CA GLU A 67 11.92 2.56 13.22
C GLU A 67 10.95 1.50 13.77
N ILE A 68 11.39 0.25 13.91
CA ILE A 68 10.60 -0.83 14.52
C ILE A 68 10.28 -0.50 15.98
N GLU A 69 11.29 -0.14 16.77
CA GLU A 69 11.15 0.23 18.17
C GLU A 69 10.17 1.39 18.34
N ARG A 70 10.35 2.47 17.57
CA ARG A 70 9.43 3.62 17.61
C ARG A 70 7.99 3.23 17.30
N ILE A 71 7.75 2.34 16.33
CA ILE A 71 6.39 1.88 16.01
C ILE A 71 5.83 1.00 17.15
N SER A 72 6.68 0.19 17.79
CA SER A 72 6.32 -0.69 18.89
C SER A 72 5.85 0.07 20.13
N GLU A 73 6.40 1.26 20.38
CA GLU A 73 5.99 2.14 21.48
C GLU A 73 4.59 2.75 21.24
N ILE A 74 4.19 2.94 19.98
CA ILE A 74 2.90 3.55 19.62
C ILE A 74 1.75 2.53 19.70
N ILE A 75 2.02 1.28 19.32
CA ILE A 75 0.99 0.24 19.19
C ILE A 75 1.03 -0.68 20.42
N PRO A 76 -0.10 -0.93 21.10
CA PRO A 76 -0.12 -1.90 22.18
C PRO A 76 0.29 -3.29 21.71
N GLU A 77 1.10 -4.00 22.51
CA GLU A 77 1.75 -5.27 22.16
C GLU A 77 0.78 -6.34 21.61
N GLN A 78 -0.41 -6.44 22.21
CA GLN A 78 -1.44 -7.39 21.77
C GLN A 78 -1.89 -7.20 20.32
N TYR A 79 -1.61 -6.04 19.71
CA TYR A 79 -1.95 -5.72 18.34
C TYR A 79 -0.77 -5.75 17.37
N TRP A 80 0.45 -6.03 17.82
CA TRP A 80 1.63 -6.07 16.95
C TRP A 80 1.53 -7.08 15.80
N GLY A 81 0.76 -8.16 15.97
CA GLY A 81 0.52 -9.14 14.90
C GLY A 81 -0.35 -8.60 13.75
N THR A 82 -1.10 -7.51 13.98
CA THR A 82 -2.07 -6.94 13.03
C THR A 82 -1.44 -5.92 12.08
N LEU A 83 -0.46 -5.14 12.55
CA LEU A 83 0.22 -4.14 11.74
C LEU A 83 1.24 -4.85 10.83
N LYS A 84 1.11 -4.65 9.52
CA LYS A 84 2.01 -5.21 8.50
C LYS A 84 2.91 -4.11 7.93
N ILE A 85 4.21 -4.39 7.89
CA ILE A 85 5.26 -3.49 7.41
C ILE A 85 5.68 -3.87 5.98
N PRO A 86 5.89 -2.89 5.08
CA PRO A 86 5.75 -1.47 5.32
C PRO A 86 4.28 -1.01 5.34
N ILE A 87 4.05 0.10 6.04
CA ILE A 87 2.82 0.90 5.94
C ILE A 87 2.80 1.52 4.54
N TYR A 88 1.75 1.23 3.79
CA TYR A 88 1.64 1.73 2.42
C TYR A 88 1.12 3.16 2.37
N ILE A 89 1.85 4.00 1.65
CA ILE A 89 1.47 5.35 1.24
C ILE A 89 0.81 5.21 -0.14
N GLU A 90 -0.51 5.01 -0.15
CA GLU A 90 -1.26 4.75 -1.38
C GLU A 90 -1.35 6.01 -2.24
N ILE A 91 -0.82 5.92 -3.46
CA ILE A 91 -1.00 6.95 -4.48
C ILE A 91 -2.34 6.70 -5.18
N ASN A 92 -3.28 7.63 -5.03
CA ASN A 92 -4.60 7.55 -5.66
C ASN A 92 -4.93 8.84 -6.44
N ARG A 93 -5.20 8.70 -7.74
CA ARG A 93 -5.55 9.83 -8.63
C ARG A 93 -6.99 10.34 -8.46
N LYS A 94 -7.84 9.68 -7.66
CA LYS A 94 -9.24 10.10 -7.43
C LYS A 94 -9.36 11.38 -6.58
N HIS A 95 -8.32 11.73 -5.81
CA HIS A 95 -8.29 12.95 -4.99
C HIS A 95 -7.44 14.04 -5.66
N SER A 96 -7.35 15.22 -5.03
CA SER A 96 -6.46 16.30 -5.46
C SER A 96 -5.02 15.82 -5.67
N LYS A 97 -4.30 16.45 -6.61
CA LYS A 97 -2.88 16.16 -6.84
C LYS A 97 -2.11 16.27 -5.52
N GLY A 98 -1.30 15.27 -5.21
CA GLY A 98 -0.46 15.26 -4.01
C GLY A 98 -1.16 14.78 -2.73
N THR A 99 -2.34 14.15 -2.84
CA THR A 99 -3.00 13.44 -1.74
C THR A 99 -2.66 11.95 -1.79
N TYR A 100 -2.32 11.42 -0.63
CA TYR A 100 -1.99 10.01 -0.41
C TYR A 100 -2.93 9.45 0.65
N LYS A 101 -3.17 8.14 0.59
CA LYS A 101 -4.04 7.46 1.54
C LYS A 101 -3.24 6.44 2.34
N ILE A 102 -3.42 6.46 3.66
CA ILE A 102 -3.03 5.40 4.58
C ILE A 102 -4.29 4.62 4.93
N SER A 103 -4.19 3.29 4.91
CA SER A 103 -5.31 2.38 5.18
C SER A 103 -4.98 1.46 6.34
N GLY A 104 -5.96 1.23 7.22
CA GLY A 104 -5.88 0.37 8.39
C GLY A 104 -5.69 1.15 9.68
N LYS A 105 -6.50 0.84 10.70
CA LYS A 105 -6.50 1.48 12.01
C LYS A 105 -5.11 1.73 12.62
N PHE A 106 -4.30 0.68 12.74
CA PHE A 106 -2.98 0.81 13.39
C PHE A 106 -1.95 1.52 12.51
N ALA A 107 -2.06 1.38 11.18
CA ALA A 107 -1.24 2.18 10.27
C ALA A 107 -1.59 3.67 10.37
N CYS A 108 -2.89 4.00 10.47
CA CYS A 108 -3.33 5.38 10.69
C CYS A 108 -2.83 5.89 12.05
N MET A 109 -2.95 5.10 13.13
CA MET A 109 -2.44 5.45 14.45
C MET A 109 -0.95 5.80 14.44
N VAL A 110 -0.10 4.95 13.84
CA VAL A 110 1.34 5.25 13.69
C VAL A 110 1.56 6.54 12.94
N VAL A 111 0.93 6.70 11.77
CA VAL A 111 1.16 7.89 10.94
C VAL A 111 0.62 9.16 11.61
N GLY A 112 -0.51 9.09 12.31
CA GLY A 112 -1.08 10.19 13.08
C GLY A 112 -0.13 10.65 14.17
N GLU A 113 0.40 9.72 14.98
CA GLU A 113 1.35 10.04 16.04
C GLU A 113 2.63 10.69 15.47
N ILE A 114 3.20 10.10 14.42
CA ILE A 114 4.42 10.59 13.77
C ILE A 114 4.25 12.01 13.19
N LEU A 115 3.06 12.33 12.70
CA LEU A 115 2.70 13.64 12.16
C LEU A 115 2.03 14.56 13.18
N LYS A 116 1.88 14.12 14.44
CA LYS A 116 1.20 14.85 15.52
C LYS A 116 -0.22 15.29 15.14
N ARG A 117 -0.99 14.37 14.57
CA ARG A 117 -2.40 14.58 14.20
C ARG A 117 -3.32 13.84 15.15
N ASP A 118 -4.32 14.55 15.64
CA ASP A 118 -5.45 13.94 16.33
C ASP A 118 -6.27 13.12 15.35
N LEU A 119 -6.55 11.88 15.71
CA LEU A 119 -7.33 10.93 14.93
C LEU A 119 -8.61 10.56 15.65
N ASP A 120 -9.65 10.30 14.88
CA ASP A 120 -10.87 9.72 15.43
C ASP A 120 -10.59 8.29 15.93
N LYS A 121 -11.26 7.91 17.01
CA LYS A 121 -11.11 6.56 17.59
C LYS A 121 -11.50 5.50 16.56
N GLY A 122 -10.54 4.66 16.18
CA GLY A 122 -10.76 3.58 15.21
C GLY A 122 -10.75 4.04 13.75
N GLN A 123 -10.22 5.23 13.45
CA GLN A 123 -10.07 5.72 12.08
C GLN A 123 -9.30 4.72 11.19
N GLU A 124 -9.99 4.19 10.17
CA GLU A 124 -9.43 3.18 9.24
C GLU A 124 -8.73 3.79 8.02
N ASN A 125 -8.94 5.09 7.76
CA ASN A 125 -8.36 5.77 6.61
C ASN A 125 -7.86 7.15 7.01
N LEU A 126 -6.62 7.48 6.63
CA LEU A 126 -6.03 8.79 6.84
C LEU A 126 -5.52 9.34 5.49
N TYR A 127 -5.88 10.59 5.21
CA TYR A 127 -5.41 11.30 4.01
C TYR A 127 -4.31 12.28 4.41
N VAL A 128 -3.15 12.12 3.77
CA VAL A 128 -1.97 12.95 3.99
C VAL A 128 -1.55 13.61 2.69
N TYR A 129 -0.93 14.77 2.80
CA TYR A 129 -0.44 15.56 1.68
C TYR A 129 1.07 15.47 1.55
N ARG A 130 1.59 15.92 0.41
CA ARG A 130 3.02 15.83 0.08
C ARG A 130 3.97 16.33 1.19
N PRO A 131 3.74 17.47 1.88
CA PRO A 131 4.62 17.90 2.98
C PRO A 131 4.66 16.90 4.14
N GLU A 132 3.50 16.38 4.53
CA GLU A 132 3.38 15.37 5.60
C GLU A 132 4.06 14.05 5.20
N VAL A 133 3.92 13.64 3.94
CA VAL A 133 4.61 12.45 3.44
C VAL A 133 6.12 12.60 3.48
N ILE A 134 6.65 13.79 3.18
CA ILE A 134 8.08 14.07 3.31
C ILE A 134 8.54 13.92 4.76
N GLU A 135 7.76 14.47 5.70
CA GLU A 135 8.06 14.33 7.13
C GLU A 135 7.98 12.87 7.61
N LEU A 136 6.93 12.16 7.21
CA LEU A 136 6.75 10.74 7.50
C LEU A 136 7.94 9.92 6.99
N ARG A 137 8.32 10.08 5.72
CA ARG A 137 9.44 9.38 5.09
C ARG A 137 10.79 9.71 5.70
N ARG A 138 10.95 10.90 6.32
CA ARG A 138 12.15 11.28 7.06
C ARG A 138 12.27 10.53 8.38
N LYS A 139 11.14 10.23 9.03
CA LYS A 139 11.09 9.55 10.34
C LYS A 139 10.96 8.04 10.24
N LEU A 140 10.33 7.54 9.18
CA LEU A 140 9.98 6.13 8.95
C LEU A 140 10.27 5.76 7.48
N LYS A 141 11.54 5.62 7.12
CA LYS A 141 12.00 5.38 5.74
C LYS A 141 11.91 3.92 5.31
N THR A 142 12.16 2.97 6.20
CA THR A 142 12.17 1.53 5.86
C THR A 142 10.86 0.83 6.25
N THR A 143 10.10 1.42 7.17
CA THR A 143 8.80 0.92 7.63
C THR A 143 7.60 1.51 6.88
N THR A 144 7.82 2.41 5.93
CA THR A 144 6.80 2.92 5.01
C THR A 144 7.22 2.71 3.56
N GLU A 145 6.26 2.62 2.63
CA GLU A 145 6.58 2.50 1.21
C GLU A 145 5.44 3.02 0.32
N TYR A 146 5.77 3.59 -0.83
CA TYR A 146 4.75 4.05 -1.79
C TYR A 146 4.12 2.87 -2.51
N MET A 147 2.79 2.84 -2.56
CA MET A 147 2.04 1.82 -3.33
C MET A 147 1.16 2.48 -4.39
N PHE A 148 1.26 1.99 -5.62
CA PHE A 148 0.32 2.32 -6.68
C PHE A 148 -0.92 1.43 -6.57
N ALA A 149 -2.05 2.03 -6.20
CA ALA A 149 -3.30 1.30 -6.10
C ALA A 149 -3.93 1.07 -7.47
N ALA A 150 -4.18 -0.19 -7.84
CA ALA A 150 -4.99 -0.55 -9.00
C ALA A 150 -6.49 -0.59 -8.62
N ARG A 151 -7.11 0.58 -8.43
CA ARG A 151 -8.57 0.68 -8.34
C ARG A 151 -9.09 1.15 -9.70
N ILE A 152 -9.28 0.18 -10.61
CA ILE A 152 -9.86 0.37 -11.95
C ILE A 152 -11.34 -0.01 -11.89
#